data_AF-A0A369WUP6-F1
#
_entry.id   AF-A0A369WUP6-F1
#
_cell.length_a   1.000
_cell.length_b   1.000
_cell.length_c   1.000
_cell.angle_alpha   90.00
_cell.angle_beta   90.00
_cell.angle_gamma   90.00
#
_symmetry.space_group_name_H-M   'P 1'
#
loop_
_entity.id
_entity.type
_entity.pdbx_description
1 polymer ?
#
loop_
_entity_poly.entity_id
_entity_poly.type
_entity_poly.pdbx_seq_one_letter_code
_entity_poly.pdbx_strand_id
1 'polypeptide(L)'
;MKNNLFSGMHSALLLVEEQIYPAVISRWRINMKQLKTDSIKPLAAAIGLGLAVAASPASADINWNTGTTLFEDDNVDFLINDDGDGILEVGESLVAVAEVNTAGGVDIAPQELTAISVITLAGFADLDGGGIANDMIFTPGDFADIGLGTISTTYAGAMVAFWLDDTPNLDISAGSVLADSTSCTTLAGCVAQASDGDLWQVDGFEGGTQGLVDGDEFWVAFNAQADTNIVDVSNPAFSFGSVNAGLSILFNGTGRELVEDSQSCFPFCGSGAGVTNGAVDFIAQGSILGGGEGFTTGGSEWFATSDFDFTKQAIPEPASVALLAVGLLGVGASLRRRRS
;
A
#
# COMPACT_ATOMS: atom_id res chain seq x y z
N MET A 1 -47.77 46.08 7.44
CA MET A 1 -46.73 46.91 6.82
C MET A 1 -45.74 45.95 6.18
N LYS A 2 -45.76 45.83 4.83
CA LYS A 2 -44.64 46.12 3.90
C LYS A 2 -43.41 45.23 4.11
N ASN A 3 -42.82 44.49 3.17
CA ASN A 3 -42.91 44.26 1.72
C ASN A 3 -42.12 42.93 1.48
N ASN A 4 -42.62 41.92 0.77
CA ASN A 4 -42.41 41.64 -0.67
C ASN A 4 -41.09 42.12 -1.26
N LEU A 5 -40.15 41.19 -1.50
CA LEU A 5 -39.05 41.28 -2.48
C LEU A 5 -38.51 39.86 -2.75
N PHE A 6 -38.10 39.57 -4.00
CA PHE A 6 -37.70 38.28 -4.59
C PHE A 6 -38.80 37.41 -5.21
N SER A 7 -39.61 38.05 -6.07
CA SER A 7 -40.18 37.43 -7.26
C SER A 7 -39.59 38.15 -8.46
N GLY A 8 -38.62 37.57 -9.17
CA GLY A 8 -38.05 38.23 -10.35
C GLY A 8 -36.76 37.65 -10.92
N MET A 9 -36.70 36.34 -11.18
CA MET A 9 -35.68 35.75 -12.07
C MET A 9 -36.23 34.56 -12.89
N HIS A 10 -37.42 34.74 -13.50
CA HIS A 10 -38.05 33.70 -14.33
C HIS A 10 -38.52 34.21 -15.71
N SER A 11 -37.98 35.33 -16.21
CA SER A 11 -38.35 35.86 -17.53
C SER A 11 -37.26 36.76 -18.10
N ALA A 12 -36.15 36.16 -18.53
CA ALA A 12 -35.16 36.84 -19.39
C ALA A 12 -34.41 35.87 -20.33
N LEU A 13 -34.99 34.69 -20.63
CA LEU A 13 -34.37 33.69 -21.51
C LEU A 13 -35.29 33.21 -22.64
N LEU A 14 -36.23 34.06 -23.05
CA LEU A 14 -37.09 33.84 -24.21
C LEU A 14 -37.31 35.20 -24.86
N LEU A 15 -36.40 35.59 -25.75
CA LEU A 15 -36.52 36.60 -26.82
C LEU A 15 -35.11 37.01 -27.28
N VAL A 16 -34.38 36.04 -27.84
CA VAL A 16 -33.44 36.32 -28.93
C VAL A 16 -33.82 35.33 -30.03
N GLU A 17 -34.95 35.66 -30.65
CA GLU A 17 -35.36 35.18 -31.96
C GLU A 17 -34.24 35.40 -32.97
N GLU A 18 -33.92 34.31 -33.67
CA GLU A 18 -34.08 34.27 -35.13
C GLU A 18 -33.66 35.54 -35.87
N GLN A 19 -32.40 35.62 -36.32
CA GLN A 19 -32.14 36.22 -37.65
C GLN A 19 -30.75 36.02 -38.27
N ILE A 20 -29.98 35.00 -37.89
CA ILE A 20 -28.73 34.71 -38.59
C ILE A 20 -28.63 33.19 -38.76
N TYR A 21 -28.14 32.73 -39.92
CA TYR A 21 -27.91 31.33 -40.33
C TYR A 21 -29.01 30.64 -41.15
N PRO A 22 -29.21 31.09 -42.41
CA PRO A 22 -29.35 30.12 -43.50
C PRO A 22 -28.19 30.17 -44.52
N ALA A 23 -27.14 30.97 -44.30
CA ALA A 23 -26.08 31.17 -45.30
C ALA A 23 -24.78 30.35 -45.11
N VAL A 24 -24.61 29.59 -44.02
CA VAL A 24 -23.34 28.88 -43.74
C VAL A 24 -23.37 27.39 -44.06
N ILE A 25 -24.55 26.81 -44.28
CA ILE A 25 -24.69 25.35 -44.54
C ILE A 25 -24.39 25.00 -46.02
N SER A 26 -24.43 25.96 -46.95
CA SER A 26 -24.21 25.66 -48.38
C SER A 26 -22.73 25.63 -48.82
N ARG A 27 -21.79 26.10 -47.98
CA ARG A 27 -20.35 26.09 -48.31
C ARG A 27 -19.59 24.83 -47.89
N TRP A 28 -20.20 23.93 -47.11
CA TRP A 28 -19.58 22.66 -46.70
C TRP A 28 -19.84 21.49 -47.67
N ARG A 29 -20.58 21.70 -48.78
CA ARG A 29 -20.82 20.68 -49.81
C ARG A 29 -19.83 20.68 -50.97
N ILE A 30 -18.82 21.54 -50.96
CA ILE A 30 -17.78 21.59 -52.00
C ILE A 30 -16.49 21.01 -51.42
N ASN A 31 -16.03 19.90 -52.01
CA ASN A 31 -14.75 19.19 -51.76
C ASN A 31 -14.71 17.96 -50.84
N MET A 32 -15.80 17.18 -50.72
CA MET A 32 -15.67 15.79 -50.19
C MET A 32 -15.50 14.71 -51.28
N LYS A 33 -15.64 15.04 -52.57
CA LYS A 33 -15.47 14.05 -53.67
C LYS A 33 -14.04 13.91 -54.21
N GLN A 34 -13.06 14.61 -53.62
CA GLN A 34 -11.67 14.60 -54.10
C GLN A 34 -10.62 14.39 -53.01
N LEU A 35 -11.01 13.95 -51.81
CA LEU A 35 -10.08 13.33 -50.88
C LEU A 35 -9.78 11.90 -51.40
N LYS A 36 -8.90 11.84 -52.40
CA LYS A 36 -8.24 10.61 -52.83
C LYS A 36 -7.75 9.88 -51.59
N THR A 37 -8.10 8.60 -51.52
CA THR A 37 -7.67 7.57 -50.56
C THR A 37 -6.15 7.39 -50.43
N ASP A 38 -5.35 8.22 -51.11
CA ASP A 38 -3.90 8.12 -51.16
C ASP A 38 -3.19 8.91 -50.03
N SER A 39 -3.90 9.81 -49.33
CA SER A 39 -3.30 10.71 -48.31
C SER A 39 -3.58 10.34 -46.85
N ILE A 40 -4.35 9.28 -46.56
CA ILE A 40 -4.72 8.92 -45.18
C ILE A 40 -3.70 7.96 -44.54
N LYS A 41 -2.94 7.22 -45.36
CA LYS A 41 -1.94 6.24 -44.89
C LYS A 41 -0.80 6.84 -44.04
N PRO A 42 -0.23 8.02 -44.35
CA PRO A 42 0.87 8.55 -43.53
C PRO A 42 0.42 9.13 -42.19
N LEU A 43 -0.84 9.57 -42.05
CA LEU A 43 -1.34 10.19 -40.82
C LEU A 43 -1.59 9.16 -39.71
N ALA A 44 -2.09 7.97 -40.06
CA ALA A 44 -2.31 6.89 -39.09
C ALA A 44 -0.99 6.31 -38.53
N ALA A 45 0.07 6.28 -39.35
CA ALA A 45 1.39 5.84 -38.91
C ALA A 45 2.07 6.84 -37.96
N ALA A 46 1.88 8.15 -38.20
CA ALA A 46 2.47 9.21 -37.36
C ALA A 46 1.82 9.29 -35.97
N ILE A 47 0.51 9.05 -35.86
CA ILE A 47 -0.19 9.04 -34.57
C ILE A 47 0.21 7.80 -33.74
N GLY A 48 0.38 6.64 -34.38
CA GLY A 48 0.82 5.41 -33.70
C GLY A 48 2.25 5.49 -33.16
N LEU A 49 3.17 6.17 -33.84
CA LEU A 49 4.54 6.36 -33.35
C LEU A 49 4.64 7.40 -32.22
N GLY A 50 3.78 8.44 -32.23
CA GLY A 50 3.82 9.50 -31.22
C GLY A 50 3.37 9.05 -29.82
N LEU A 51 2.42 8.11 -29.75
CA LEU A 51 1.90 7.57 -28.47
C LEU A 51 2.88 6.60 -27.79
N ALA A 52 3.77 5.95 -28.55
CA ALA A 52 4.75 5.01 -28.00
C ALA A 52 5.97 5.68 -27.34
N VAL A 53 6.26 6.94 -27.68
CA VAL A 53 7.44 7.68 -27.16
C VAL A 53 7.11 8.47 -25.89
N ALA A 54 5.82 8.68 -25.59
CA ALA A 54 5.37 9.31 -24.34
C ALA A 54 5.20 8.30 -23.18
N ALA A 55 5.34 7.00 -23.45
CA ALA A 55 5.49 5.99 -22.41
C ALA A 55 6.95 6.04 -21.93
N SER A 56 7.24 6.99 -21.04
CA SER A 56 8.44 6.93 -20.21
C SER A 56 8.51 5.53 -19.58
N PRO A 57 9.69 4.90 -19.45
CA PRO A 57 9.79 3.72 -18.62
C PRO A 57 9.39 4.13 -17.21
N ALA A 58 8.25 3.65 -16.74
CA ALA A 58 8.01 3.56 -15.31
C ALA A 58 9.12 2.62 -14.81
N SER A 59 10.06 3.12 -14.01
CA SER A 59 10.99 2.26 -13.27
C SER A 59 10.17 1.56 -12.20
N ALA A 60 9.46 0.51 -12.61
CA ALA A 60 8.83 -0.39 -11.67
C ALA A 60 9.77 -1.57 -11.53
N ASP A 61 10.74 -1.36 -10.66
CA ASP A 61 11.77 -2.33 -10.35
C ASP A 61 11.21 -3.53 -9.56
N ILE A 62 10.16 -3.31 -8.76
CA ILE A 62 9.42 -4.40 -8.12
C ILE A 62 8.45 -5.03 -9.12
N ASN A 63 8.48 -6.37 -9.19
CA ASN A 63 7.59 -7.13 -10.05
C ASN A 63 6.19 -7.26 -9.44
N TRP A 64 5.20 -6.65 -10.10
CA TRP A 64 3.80 -6.72 -9.69
C TRP A 64 3.05 -7.80 -10.49
N ASN A 65 2.37 -8.69 -9.78
CA ASN A 65 1.41 -9.60 -10.39
C ASN A 65 0.14 -8.82 -10.79
N THR A 66 -0.47 -9.20 -11.90
CA THR A 66 -1.76 -8.61 -12.30
C THR A 66 -2.84 -9.00 -11.29
N GLY A 67 -3.45 -8.02 -10.65
CA GLY A 67 -4.35 -8.24 -9.51
C GLY A 67 -3.57 -8.12 -8.21
N THR A 68 -3.65 -9.13 -7.36
CA THR A 68 -3.03 -9.14 -6.04
C THR A 68 -1.58 -9.63 -6.11
N THR A 69 -0.66 -8.86 -5.57
CA THR A 69 0.75 -9.23 -5.36
C THR A 69 0.94 -9.56 -3.89
N LEU A 70 1.49 -10.74 -3.62
CA LEU A 70 1.92 -11.17 -2.29
C LEU A 70 3.37 -10.72 -2.08
N PHE A 71 3.64 -10.12 -0.94
CA PHE A 71 4.95 -9.76 -0.46
C PHE A 71 5.22 -10.59 0.79
N GLU A 72 6.43 -11.12 0.88
CA GLU A 72 6.89 -11.91 2.03
C GLU A 72 8.05 -11.15 2.66
N ASP A 73 7.97 -10.98 3.98
CA ASP A 73 8.95 -10.27 4.76
C ASP A 73 9.42 -11.05 5.98
N ASP A 74 10.66 -10.79 6.36
CA ASP A 74 11.28 -11.24 7.59
C ASP A 74 11.55 -10.02 8.45
N ASN A 75 11.19 -10.07 9.74
CA ASN A 75 11.31 -8.90 10.60
C ASN A 75 11.81 -9.20 12.01
N VAL A 76 12.40 -8.16 12.62
CA VAL A 76 12.79 -8.12 14.03
C VAL A 76 11.94 -7.10 14.78
N ASP A 77 11.56 -7.46 16.00
CA ASP A 77 10.60 -6.70 16.81
C ASP A 77 11.27 -6.10 18.06
N PHE A 78 11.01 -4.82 18.28
CA PHE A 78 11.48 -4.04 19.41
C PHE A 78 10.30 -3.57 20.24
N LEU A 79 10.52 -3.49 21.55
CA LEU A 79 9.59 -2.85 22.48
C LEU A 79 10.13 -1.46 22.81
N ILE A 80 9.28 -0.44 22.67
CA ILE A 80 9.60 0.93 23.07
C ILE A 80 8.59 1.41 24.10
N ASN A 81 9.03 2.37 24.92
CA ASN A 81 8.27 2.91 26.06
C ASN A 81 7.98 1.88 27.16
N ASP A 82 8.75 0.79 27.21
CA ASP A 82 8.77 -0.21 28.27
C ASP A 82 9.10 0.42 29.63
N ASP A 83 8.32 0.07 30.66
CA ASP A 83 8.63 0.44 32.04
C ASP A 83 9.74 -0.41 32.68
N GLY A 84 10.18 -1.45 31.96
CA GLY A 84 11.29 -2.34 32.26
C GLY A 84 10.89 -3.64 32.95
N ASP A 85 9.59 -3.96 33.02
CA ASP A 85 9.11 -5.23 33.55
C ASP A 85 9.04 -6.36 32.50
N GLY A 86 9.17 -6.01 31.21
CA GLY A 86 9.12 -6.92 30.08
C GLY A 86 7.74 -7.56 29.88
N ILE A 87 6.68 -6.83 30.20
CA ILE A 87 5.29 -7.15 29.91
C ILE A 87 4.74 -6.03 29.03
N LEU A 88 4.23 -6.39 27.86
CA LEU A 88 3.59 -5.41 26.97
C LEU A 88 2.30 -4.86 27.61
N GLU A 89 2.28 -3.57 27.87
CA GLU A 89 1.17 -2.85 28.50
C GLU A 89 0.48 -1.84 27.55
N VAL A 90 -0.75 -1.47 27.91
CA VAL A 90 -1.54 -0.50 27.13
C VAL A 90 -0.85 0.86 27.12
N GLY A 91 -0.59 1.38 25.93
CA GLY A 91 0.11 2.64 25.70
C GLY A 91 1.59 2.46 25.33
N GLU A 92 2.14 1.26 25.48
CA GLU A 92 3.47 0.92 24.96
C GLU A 92 3.40 0.64 23.46
N SER A 93 4.54 0.79 22.79
CA SER A 93 4.61 0.62 21.35
C SER A 93 5.56 -0.49 20.97
N LEU A 94 5.20 -1.21 19.91
CA LEU A 94 6.06 -2.14 19.22
C LEU A 94 6.59 -1.49 17.95
N VAL A 95 7.84 -1.77 17.64
CA VAL A 95 8.47 -1.39 16.39
C VAL A 95 8.93 -2.65 15.70
N ALA A 96 8.47 -2.90 14.48
CA ALA A 96 9.03 -3.94 13.64
C ALA A 96 9.88 -3.30 12.55
N VAL A 97 11.07 -3.85 12.30
CA VAL A 97 11.88 -3.54 11.13
C VAL A 97 11.96 -4.79 10.27
N ALA A 98 11.55 -4.67 9.01
CA ALA A 98 11.37 -5.79 8.09
C ALA A 98 12.18 -5.60 6.80
N GLU A 99 12.67 -6.71 6.27
CA GLU A 99 13.19 -6.84 4.91
C GLU A 99 12.16 -7.63 4.08
N VAL A 100 11.71 -7.06 2.97
CA VAL A 100 10.77 -7.72 2.06
C VAL A 100 11.58 -8.42 0.97
N ASN A 101 11.64 -9.75 1.04
CA ASN A 101 12.50 -10.55 0.19
C ASN A 101 11.91 -10.77 -1.20
N THR A 102 10.59 -10.97 -1.28
CA THR A 102 9.94 -11.32 -2.54
C THR A 102 8.67 -10.52 -2.80
N ALA A 103 8.42 -10.25 -4.08
CA ALA A 103 7.17 -9.70 -4.57
C ALA A 103 6.60 -10.62 -5.67
N GLY A 104 5.41 -11.15 -5.45
CA GLY A 104 4.76 -12.08 -6.36
C GLY A 104 5.53 -13.40 -6.54
N GLY A 105 6.35 -13.78 -5.56
CA GLY A 105 7.23 -14.95 -5.61
C GLY A 105 8.50 -14.75 -6.45
N VAL A 106 8.85 -13.49 -6.76
CA VAL A 106 10.10 -13.11 -7.42
C VAL A 106 10.91 -12.24 -6.46
N ASP A 107 12.21 -12.52 -6.38
CA ASP A 107 13.18 -11.74 -5.64
C ASP A 107 13.16 -10.25 -6.07
N ILE A 108 13.21 -9.34 -5.10
CA ILE A 108 13.21 -7.87 -5.33
C ILE A 108 14.59 -7.38 -5.79
N ALA A 109 15.63 -8.21 -5.69
CA ALA A 109 16.97 -7.89 -6.16
C ALA A 109 17.02 -7.33 -7.60
N PRO A 110 17.89 -6.33 -7.88
CA PRO A 110 19.02 -5.88 -7.06
C PRO A 110 18.67 -4.82 -6.00
N GLN A 111 17.41 -4.40 -5.88
CA GLN A 111 16.98 -3.47 -4.84
C GLN A 111 16.60 -4.19 -3.56
N GLU A 112 16.48 -3.40 -2.50
CA GLU A 112 16.02 -3.80 -1.18
C GLU A 112 14.74 -3.02 -0.89
N LEU A 113 13.64 -3.73 -0.63
CA LEU A 113 12.42 -3.14 -0.11
C LEU A 113 12.37 -3.42 1.38
N THR A 114 12.37 -2.38 2.18
CA THR A 114 12.33 -2.47 3.65
C THR A 114 11.03 -1.89 4.17
N ALA A 115 10.63 -2.30 5.36
CA ALA A 115 9.50 -1.72 6.05
C ALA A 115 9.81 -1.43 7.51
N ILE A 116 9.18 -0.40 8.05
CA ILE A 116 9.18 -0.12 9.49
C ILE A 116 7.73 0.05 9.91
N SER A 117 7.29 -0.74 10.87
CA SER A 117 6.00 -0.54 11.54
C SER A 117 6.18 0.04 12.93
N VAL A 118 5.28 0.94 13.33
CA VAL A 118 5.20 1.49 14.68
C VAL A 118 3.75 1.46 15.13
N ILE A 119 3.45 0.61 16.10
CA ILE A 119 2.09 0.34 16.57
C ILE A 119 2.04 0.46 18.09
N THR A 120 0.95 1.00 18.63
CA THR A 120 0.75 1.17 20.07
C THR A 120 -0.34 0.24 20.55
N LEU A 121 -0.10 -0.49 21.65
CA LEU A 121 -1.11 -1.37 22.24
C LEU A 121 -2.24 -0.51 22.82
N ALA A 122 -3.43 -0.61 22.23
CA ALA A 122 -4.60 0.15 22.64
C ALA A 122 -5.44 -0.59 23.69
N GLY A 123 -5.38 -1.92 23.70
CA GLY A 123 -6.12 -2.71 24.66
C GLY A 123 -6.12 -4.20 24.35
N PHE A 124 -6.74 -4.95 25.27
CA PHE A 124 -7.00 -6.38 25.11
C PHE A 124 -8.50 -6.62 24.88
N ALA A 125 -8.82 -7.60 24.04
CA ALA A 125 -10.17 -8.03 23.72
C ALA A 125 -10.27 -9.56 23.58
N ASP A 126 -11.50 -10.06 23.56
CA ASP A 126 -11.84 -11.46 23.28
C ASP A 126 -12.45 -11.48 21.87
N LEU A 127 -11.58 -11.52 20.86
CA LEU A 127 -11.96 -11.49 19.43
C LEU A 127 -12.16 -12.91 18.88
N ASP A 128 -11.51 -13.91 19.47
CA ASP A 128 -11.66 -15.32 19.08
C ASP A 128 -12.86 -16.04 19.76
N GLY A 129 -13.49 -15.41 20.76
CA GLY A 129 -14.62 -15.94 21.49
C GLY A 129 -14.24 -16.99 22.56
N GLY A 130 -12.97 -17.04 22.94
CA GLY A 130 -12.42 -17.90 23.98
C GLY A 130 -12.85 -17.53 25.41
N GLY A 131 -13.49 -16.39 25.61
CA GLY A 131 -14.04 -15.95 26.89
C GLY A 131 -13.03 -15.27 27.81
N ILE A 132 -11.83 -14.97 27.31
CA ILE A 132 -10.76 -14.24 28.00
C ILE A 132 -10.28 -13.14 27.05
N ALA A 133 -10.09 -11.93 27.56
CA ALA A 133 -9.52 -10.86 26.76
C ALA A 133 -8.00 -11.02 26.68
N ASN A 134 -7.52 -11.78 25.70
CA ASN A 134 -6.10 -12.05 25.44
C ASN A 134 -5.65 -11.69 24.03
N ASP A 135 -6.55 -11.18 23.19
CA ASP A 135 -6.20 -10.65 21.87
C ASP A 135 -5.81 -9.18 22.00
N MET A 136 -4.69 -8.80 21.41
CA MET A 136 -4.15 -7.44 21.46
C MET A 136 -4.70 -6.64 20.29
N ILE A 137 -5.19 -5.42 20.58
CA ILE A 137 -5.64 -4.46 19.56
C ILE A 137 -4.64 -3.31 19.53
N PHE A 138 -4.16 -2.98 18.34
CA PHE A 138 -3.19 -1.92 18.14
C PHE A 138 -3.80 -0.73 17.41
N THR A 139 -3.22 0.44 17.68
CA THR A 139 -3.51 1.71 16.99
C THR A 139 -2.21 2.28 16.41
N PRO A 140 -2.28 3.30 15.54
CA PRO A 140 -1.07 3.97 15.05
C PRO A 140 -0.19 4.48 16.20
N GLY A 141 1.10 4.15 16.13
CA GLY A 141 2.13 4.68 17.02
C GLY A 141 2.78 5.95 16.47
N ASP A 142 3.80 6.46 17.18
CA ASP A 142 4.51 7.67 16.78
C ASP A 142 5.91 7.35 16.22
N PHE A 143 6.10 7.55 14.92
CA PHE A 143 7.41 7.41 14.26
C PHE A 143 8.44 8.41 14.79
N ALA A 144 8.03 9.47 15.51
CA ALA A 144 8.96 10.36 16.19
C ALA A 144 9.78 9.63 17.27
N ASP A 145 9.25 8.57 17.89
CA ASP A 145 9.93 7.79 18.92
C ASP A 145 11.18 7.06 18.37
N ILE A 146 11.19 6.79 17.07
CA ILE A 146 12.31 6.15 16.35
C ILE A 146 13.08 7.11 15.45
N GLY A 147 12.89 8.42 15.60
CA GLY A 147 13.62 9.44 14.84
C GLY A 147 13.08 9.70 13.42
N LEU A 148 11.91 9.17 13.07
CA LEU A 148 11.23 9.33 11.78
C LEU A 148 9.98 10.22 11.86
N GLY A 149 9.96 11.21 12.76
CA GLY A 149 8.77 12.04 13.06
C GLY A 149 8.16 12.80 11.87
N THR A 150 8.88 12.97 10.75
CA THR A 150 8.30 13.50 9.51
C THR A 150 7.17 12.60 8.98
N ILE A 151 7.25 11.28 9.18
CA ILE A 151 6.21 10.33 8.77
C ILE A 151 4.91 10.62 9.53
N SER A 152 4.93 10.59 10.88
CA SER A 152 3.74 10.83 11.69
C SER A 152 3.15 12.23 11.55
N THR A 153 3.98 13.25 11.27
CA THR A 153 3.49 14.62 11.04
C THR A 153 2.92 14.84 9.64
N THR A 154 3.37 14.09 8.64
CA THR A 154 2.90 14.21 7.25
C THR A 154 1.71 13.30 6.97
N TYR A 155 1.73 12.09 7.53
CA TYR A 155 0.76 11.01 7.29
C TYR A 155 0.12 10.63 8.62
N ALA A 156 -0.92 11.38 9.01
CA ALA A 156 -1.65 11.10 10.24
C ALA A 156 -2.27 9.69 10.18
N GLY A 157 -2.02 8.88 11.22
CA GLY A 157 -2.47 7.50 11.28
C GLY A 157 -1.52 6.47 10.65
N ALA A 158 -0.33 6.89 10.21
CA ALA A 158 0.70 5.96 9.72
C ALA A 158 1.02 4.86 10.73
N MET A 159 1.03 3.63 10.24
CA MET A 159 1.39 2.43 11.02
C MET A 159 2.58 1.71 10.41
N VAL A 160 2.69 1.72 9.08
CA VAL A 160 3.79 1.10 8.33
C VAL A 160 4.29 2.09 7.29
N ALA A 161 5.60 2.20 7.16
CA ALA A 161 6.24 2.90 6.06
C ALA A 161 7.24 1.96 5.38
N PHE A 162 7.40 2.14 4.07
CA PHE A 162 8.25 1.33 3.22
C PHE A 162 9.28 2.20 2.52
N TRP A 163 10.48 1.69 2.35
CA TRP A 163 11.56 2.35 1.62
C TRP A 163 12.12 1.41 0.55
N LEU A 164 12.47 1.99 -0.59
CA LEU A 164 13.15 1.27 -1.66
C LEU A 164 14.58 1.80 -1.74
N ASP A 165 15.55 0.92 -1.51
CA ASP A 165 16.97 1.23 -1.61
C ASP A 165 17.62 0.48 -2.79
N ASP A 166 18.49 1.18 -3.51
CA ASP A 166 19.32 0.64 -4.59
C ASP A 166 20.62 0.00 -4.05
N THR A 167 20.89 0.08 -2.74
CA THR A 167 22.11 -0.41 -2.10
C THR A 167 21.83 -1.37 -0.92
N PRO A 168 21.38 -2.61 -1.20
CA PRO A 168 20.99 -3.56 -0.16
C PRO A 168 22.02 -3.67 0.96
N ASN A 169 21.57 -3.38 2.19
CA ASN A 169 22.42 -3.35 3.36
C ASN A 169 21.73 -3.84 4.64
N LEU A 170 20.40 -3.96 4.63
CA LEU A 170 19.63 -4.61 5.67
C LEU A 170 19.43 -6.08 5.31
N ASP A 171 20.14 -6.97 5.98
CA ASP A 171 19.91 -8.43 5.96
C ASP A 171 19.14 -8.86 7.22
N ILE A 172 17.94 -9.40 7.06
CA ILE A 172 17.10 -10.04 8.10
C ILE A 172 16.59 -11.39 7.55
N SER A 173 16.88 -12.50 8.25
CA SER A 173 16.40 -13.83 7.86
C SER A 173 15.64 -14.55 8.98
N ALA A 174 14.32 -14.50 8.99
CA ALA A 174 13.46 -15.01 10.09
C ALA A 174 13.55 -16.54 10.25
N GLY A 175 13.81 -17.27 9.16
CA GLY A 175 13.92 -18.74 9.18
C GLY A 175 15.15 -19.29 9.92
N SER A 176 16.09 -18.43 10.33
CA SER A 176 17.39 -18.84 10.88
C SER A 176 17.99 -17.81 11.84
N VAL A 177 17.17 -17.07 12.62
CA VAL A 177 17.69 -15.98 13.46
C VAL A 177 18.57 -16.47 14.61
N LEU A 178 19.84 -16.67 14.30
CA LEU A 178 20.96 -16.65 15.24
C LEU A 178 21.47 -15.20 15.24
N ALA A 179 22.06 -14.72 16.33
CA ALA A 179 22.52 -13.32 16.45
C ALA A 179 23.45 -12.81 15.31
N ASP A 180 23.98 -13.70 14.47
CA ASP A 180 24.85 -13.39 13.32
C ASP A 180 24.09 -13.30 11.97
N SER A 181 22.77 -13.50 11.94
CA SER A 181 21.95 -13.49 10.72
C SER A 181 21.14 -12.19 10.53
N THR A 182 21.51 -11.15 11.28
CA THR A 182 20.95 -9.80 11.10
C THR A 182 22.10 -8.81 10.95
N SER A 183 21.98 -7.93 9.98
CA SER A 183 22.95 -6.85 9.70
C SER A 183 22.96 -5.73 10.75
N CYS A 184 21.96 -5.71 11.63
CA CYS A 184 21.75 -4.69 12.66
C CYS A 184 21.34 -5.33 14.00
N THR A 185 21.76 -4.75 15.13
CA THR A 185 21.45 -5.28 16.48
C THR A 185 20.69 -4.30 17.38
N THR A 186 20.71 -3.01 17.06
CA THR A 186 20.07 -1.95 17.85
C THR A 186 18.91 -1.37 17.06
N LEU A 187 17.88 -0.88 17.74
CA LEU A 187 16.72 -0.26 17.10
C LEU A 187 17.16 0.88 16.17
N ALA A 188 18.04 1.76 16.66
CA ALA A 188 18.55 2.89 15.88
C ALA A 188 19.36 2.43 14.64
N GLY A 189 20.12 1.34 14.75
CA GLY A 189 20.87 0.78 13.63
C GLY A 189 19.97 0.16 12.57
N CYS A 190 18.98 -0.62 12.99
CA CYS A 190 18.01 -1.25 12.08
C CYS A 190 17.15 -0.21 11.38
N VAL A 191 16.62 0.78 12.11
CA VAL A 191 15.86 1.89 11.52
C VAL A 191 16.71 2.68 10.52
N ALA A 192 17.98 2.92 10.81
CA ALA A 192 18.86 3.66 9.91
C ALA A 192 19.10 2.91 8.59
N GLN A 193 19.36 1.60 8.64
CA GLN A 193 19.51 0.75 7.44
C GLN A 193 18.19 0.62 6.69
N ALA A 194 17.09 0.37 7.39
CA ALA A 194 15.78 0.21 6.76
C ALA A 194 15.19 1.50 6.16
N SER A 195 15.74 2.69 6.43
CA SER A 195 15.18 3.96 5.96
C SER A 195 16.17 4.85 5.21
N ASP A 196 17.29 4.30 4.74
CA ASP A 196 18.30 5.03 3.97
C ASP A 196 17.99 5.14 2.47
N GLY A 197 16.97 4.43 1.98
CA GLY A 197 16.40 4.54 0.64
C GLY A 197 15.37 5.66 0.45
N ASP A 198 14.68 5.63 -0.70
CA ASP A 198 13.58 6.53 -1.00
C ASP A 198 12.27 6.03 -0.37
N LEU A 199 11.51 6.92 0.27
CA LEU A 199 10.19 6.57 0.81
C LEU A 199 9.28 6.08 -0.31
N TRP A 200 8.91 4.81 -0.24
CA TRP A 200 8.18 4.10 -1.28
C TRP A 200 6.67 4.10 -1.01
N GLN A 201 6.27 3.92 0.24
CA GLN A 201 4.86 3.86 0.61
C GLN A 201 4.63 4.14 2.09
N VAL A 202 3.44 4.60 2.46
CA VAL A 202 2.98 4.67 3.86
C VAL A 202 1.56 4.13 3.94
N ASP A 203 1.33 3.21 4.87
CA ASP A 203 0.04 2.59 5.15
C ASP A 203 -0.36 2.82 6.61
N GLY A 204 -1.65 2.91 6.88
CA GLY A 204 -2.14 3.15 8.22
C GLY A 204 -3.65 3.28 8.29
N PHE A 205 -4.13 3.87 9.39
CA PHE A 205 -5.54 4.17 9.56
C PHE A 205 -5.85 5.52 8.92
N GLU A 206 -6.87 5.60 8.08
CA GLU A 206 -7.25 6.87 7.46
C GLU A 206 -7.85 7.82 8.52
N GLY A 207 -6.99 8.69 9.06
CA GLY A 207 -7.37 9.79 9.93
C GLY A 207 -7.83 10.98 9.09
N GLY A 208 -9.15 11.10 8.89
CA GLY A 208 -9.81 12.08 8.02
C GLY A 208 -9.19 13.48 7.99
N THR A 209 -8.24 13.69 7.07
CA THR A 209 -7.88 15.02 6.58
C THR A 209 -8.67 15.34 5.29
N GLN A 210 -9.27 14.32 4.65
CA GLN A 210 -10.18 14.42 3.51
C GLN A 210 -11.65 14.14 3.84
N GLY A 211 -11.99 13.83 5.11
CA GLY A 211 -13.37 13.83 5.60
C GLY A 211 -14.17 12.55 5.41
N LEU A 212 -13.53 11.44 5.03
CA LEU A 212 -14.07 10.09 5.20
C LEU A 212 -13.08 9.35 6.12
N VAL A 213 -13.62 8.57 7.04
CA VAL A 213 -12.88 7.65 7.91
C VAL A 213 -13.41 6.31 7.48
N ASP A 214 -12.63 5.52 6.75
CA ASP A 214 -13.11 4.24 6.23
C ASP A 214 -13.47 3.28 7.38
N GLY A 215 -12.70 3.35 8.48
CA GLY A 215 -13.02 2.67 9.75
C GLY A 215 -13.02 1.15 9.64
N ASP A 216 -12.57 0.65 8.48
CA ASP A 216 -12.40 -0.75 8.12
C ASP A 216 -10.97 -1.23 8.45
N GLU A 217 -10.06 -0.30 8.80
CA GLU A 217 -8.70 -0.62 9.20
C GLU A 217 -8.61 -1.22 10.61
N PHE A 218 -7.67 -2.16 10.77
CA PHE A 218 -7.45 -2.87 12.00
C PHE A 218 -6.00 -3.37 12.08
N TRP A 219 -5.52 -3.58 13.30
CA TRP A 219 -4.30 -4.33 13.57
C TRP A 219 -4.50 -5.10 14.87
N VAL A 220 -4.48 -6.42 14.78
CA VAL A 220 -4.79 -7.29 15.91
C VAL A 220 -3.81 -8.45 16.00
N ALA A 221 -3.43 -8.82 17.21
CA ALA A 221 -2.68 -10.04 17.47
C ALA A 221 -3.55 -11.00 18.30
N PHE A 222 -3.73 -12.22 17.81
CA PHE A 222 -4.53 -13.25 18.44
C PHE A 222 -3.69 -14.13 19.34
N ASN A 223 -4.17 -14.36 20.56
CA ASN A 223 -3.51 -15.22 21.54
C ASN A 223 -2.00 -14.91 21.71
N ALA A 224 -1.61 -13.65 21.54
CA ALA A 224 -0.22 -13.22 21.58
C ALA A 224 0.32 -13.21 23.02
N GLN A 225 1.57 -13.62 23.19
CA GLN A 225 2.25 -13.53 24.49
C GLN A 225 2.58 -12.07 24.80
N ALA A 226 2.10 -11.57 25.95
CA ALA A 226 2.40 -10.22 26.43
C ALA A 226 3.74 -10.14 27.17
N ASP A 227 4.17 -11.22 27.83
CA ASP A 227 5.46 -11.29 28.51
C ASP A 227 6.59 -11.44 27.48
N THR A 228 7.24 -10.31 27.15
CA THR A 228 8.31 -10.24 26.15
C THR A 228 9.57 -10.94 26.62
N ASN A 229 9.80 -11.07 27.93
CA ASN A 229 10.92 -11.88 28.45
C ASN A 229 10.76 -13.36 28.10
N ILE A 230 9.52 -13.88 28.08
CA ILE A 230 9.24 -15.25 27.64
C ILE A 230 9.52 -15.39 26.15
N VAL A 231 9.09 -14.43 25.33
CA VAL A 231 9.31 -14.47 23.88
C VAL A 231 10.80 -14.39 23.55
N ASP A 232 11.52 -13.47 24.20
CA ASP A 232 12.96 -13.25 24.04
C ASP A 232 13.78 -14.53 24.26
N VAL A 233 13.57 -15.23 25.37
CA VAL A 233 14.37 -16.44 25.67
C VAL A 233 13.92 -17.69 24.93
N SER A 234 12.92 -17.58 24.04
CA SER A 234 12.31 -18.72 23.37
C SER A 234 12.94 -19.03 22.02
N ASN A 235 12.75 -20.26 21.55
CA ASN A 235 13.26 -20.71 20.25
C ASN A 235 12.42 -20.09 19.11
N PRO A 236 13.06 -19.59 18.03
CA PRO A 236 12.38 -18.90 16.92
C PRO A 236 11.50 -19.84 16.09
N ALA A 237 11.63 -21.16 16.25
CA ALA A 237 10.73 -22.11 15.62
C ALA A 237 9.35 -22.21 16.29
N PHE A 238 9.14 -21.57 17.45
CA PHE A 238 7.85 -21.53 18.12
C PHE A 238 7.12 -20.22 17.84
N SER A 239 5.84 -20.33 17.51
CA SER A 239 4.94 -19.19 17.41
C SER A 239 4.34 -18.84 18.78
N PHE A 240 4.31 -17.54 19.07
CA PHE A 240 3.79 -16.93 20.29
C PHE A 240 2.52 -16.13 20.06
N GLY A 241 1.97 -16.16 18.85
CA GLY A 241 0.77 -15.45 18.45
C GLY A 241 0.67 -15.35 16.93
N SER A 242 -0.52 -15.04 16.44
CA SER A 242 -0.72 -14.67 15.05
C SER A 242 -1.19 -13.23 14.96
N VAL A 243 -0.86 -12.56 13.86
CA VAL A 243 -1.20 -11.16 13.64
C VAL A 243 -2.01 -11.05 12.35
N ASN A 244 -3.01 -10.18 12.35
CA ASN A 244 -3.70 -9.75 11.14
C ASN A 244 -3.79 -8.23 11.15
N ALA A 245 -3.55 -7.62 10.00
CA ALA A 245 -3.72 -6.19 9.82
C ALA A 245 -4.45 -5.91 8.49
N GLY A 246 -5.28 -4.87 8.51
CA GLY A 246 -5.91 -4.28 7.35
C GLY A 246 -5.69 -2.78 7.40
N LEU A 247 -5.03 -2.21 6.40
CA LEU A 247 -4.63 -0.80 6.39
C LEU A 247 -4.99 -0.13 5.07
N SER A 248 -5.14 1.18 5.12
CA SER A 248 -5.35 2.06 3.98
C SER A 248 -4.02 2.68 3.54
N ILE A 249 -3.89 2.97 2.25
CA ILE A 249 -2.72 3.64 1.68
C ILE A 249 -2.80 5.13 1.98
N LEU A 250 -1.88 5.63 2.80
CA LEU A 250 -1.76 7.06 3.13
C LEU A 250 -0.84 7.80 2.15
N PHE A 251 0.12 7.08 1.56
CA PHE A 251 1.04 7.59 0.55
C PHE A 251 1.43 6.49 -0.43
N ASN A 252 1.37 6.78 -1.72
CA ASN A 252 1.79 5.87 -2.78
C ASN A 252 2.93 6.49 -3.62
N GLY A 253 4.17 6.13 -3.28
CA GLY A 253 5.39 6.46 -4.02
C GLY A 253 5.85 5.36 -4.98
N THR A 254 5.08 4.28 -5.12
CA THR A 254 5.51 3.05 -5.84
C THR A 254 5.68 3.22 -7.35
N GLY A 255 5.23 4.36 -7.90
CA GLY A 255 5.16 4.58 -9.35
C GLY A 255 4.03 3.81 -10.05
N ARG A 256 3.21 3.06 -9.30
CA ARG A 256 2.05 2.31 -9.81
C ARG A 256 0.75 2.93 -9.32
N GLU A 257 -0.30 2.76 -10.11
CA GLU A 257 -1.67 3.03 -9.65
C GLU A 257 -2.15 1.81 -8.86
N LEU A 258 -2.39 1.98 -7.56
CA LEU A 258 -2.91 0.95 -6.67
C LEU A 258 -4.44 1.05 -6.63
N VAL A 259 -5.11 -0.08 -6.46
CA VAL A 259 -6.57 -0.09 -6.29
C VAL A 259 -6.88 0.25 -4.85
N GLU A 260 -7.56 1.36 -4.62
CA GLU A 260 -8.10 1.72 -3.31
C GLU A 260 -9.31 0.82 -2.97
N ASP A 261 -9.47 0.48 -1.68
CA ASP A 261 -10.53 -0.31 -1.07
C ASP A 261 -10.78 -1.66 -1.77
N SER A 262 -9.70 -2.34 -2.14
CA SER A 262 -9.79 -3.47 -3.06
C SER A 262 -9.91 -4.83 -2.38
N GLN A 263 -9.52 -4.94 -1.11
CA GLN A 263 -9.37 -6.21 -0.43
C GLN A 263 -10.37 -6.33 0.71
N SER A 264 -11.22 -7.36 0.67
CA SER A 264 -12.16 -7.64 1.76
C SER A 264 -11.42 -7.94 3.06
N CYS A 265 -11.60 -7.12 4.09
CA CYS A 265 -11.05 -7.33 5.43
C CYS A 265 -11.90 -8.25 6.32
N PHE A 266 -13.00 -8.84 5.81
CA PHE A 266 -13.86 -9.71 6.61
C PHE A 266 -13.08 -10.94 7.12
N PRO A 267 -13.21 -11.34 8.40
CA PRO A 267 -14.19 -10.88 9.40
C PRO A 267 -13.72 -9.72 10.30
N PHE A 268 -12.55 -9.15 10.04
CA PHE A 268 -11.88 -8.23 10.95
C PHE A 268 -12.15 -6.75 10.69
N CYS A 269 -12.74 -6.41 9.53
CA CYS A 269 -13.28 -5.07 9.32
C CYS A 269 -14.12 -4.66 10.54
N GLY A 270 -14.07 -3.38 10.89
CA GLY A 270 -14.96 -2.84 11.92
C GLY A 270 -16.41 -3.32 11.72
N SER A 271 -17.16 -3.47 12.80
CA SER A 271 -18.62 -3.68 12.74
C SER A 271 -19.40 -2.47 13.24
N GLY A 272 -18.74 -1.30 13.28
CA GLY A 272 -19.23 -0.05 13.87
C GLY A 272 -19.75 0.98 12.87
N ALA A 273 -20.34 2.05 13.39
CA ALA A 273 -20.69 3.23 12.59
C ALA A 273 -19.41 3.93 12.13
N GLY A 274 -19.05 3.77 10.85
CA GLY A 274 -17.79 4.25 10.27
C GLY A 274 -17.38 3.39 9.08
N VAL A 275 -17.54 2.08 9.23
CA VAL A 275 -17.32 1.03 8.21
C VAL A 275 -18.08 1.37 6.95
N THR A 276 -17.35 1.68 5.88
CA THR A 276 -17.96 2.17 4.65
C THR A 276 -18.21 1.05 3.66
N ASN A 277 -17.26 0.14 3.49
CA ASN A 277 -17.28 -0.82 2.39
C ASN A 277 -16.82 -2.25 2.79
N GLY A 278 -16.21 -2.42 3.96
CA GLY A 278 -15.66 -3.71 4.42
C GLY A 278 -14.44 -4.15 3.62
N ALA A 279 -13.65 -3.19 3.13
CA ALA A 279 -12.45 -3.40 2.35
C ALA A 279 -11.32 -2.48 2.82
N VAL A 280 -10.09 -2.84 2.49
CA VAL A 280 -8.85 -2.11 2.77
C VAL A 280 -7.89 -2.27 1.58
N ASP A 281 -6.80 -1.53 1.59
CA ASP A 281 -5.80 -1.54 0.51
C ASP A 281 -4.69 -2.57 0.72
N PHE A 282 -4.37 -2.80 1.99
CA PHE A 282 -3.31 -3.64 2.48
C PHE A 282 -3.92 -4.64 3.45
N ILE A 283 -3.72 -5.93 3.19
CA ILE A 283 -3.98 -6.99 4.17
C ILE A 283 -2.66 -7.68 4.45
N ALA A 284 -2.30 -7.74 5.72
CA ALA A 284 -1.19 -8.52 6.21
C ALA A 284 -1.67 -9.58 7.19
N GLN A 285 -0.96 -10.70 7.20
CA GLN A 285 -1.08 -11.76 8.17
C GLN A 285 0.32 -12.23 8.54
N GLY A 286 0.51 -12.69 9.76
CA GLY A 286 1.82 -13.17 10.17
C GLY A 286 1.79 -13.93 11.47
N SER A 287 2.97 -14.33 11.91
CA SER A 287 3.17 -14.96 13.21
C SER A 287 4.30 -14.32 13.97
N ILE A 288 4.09 -14.15 15.28
CA ILE A 288 5.14 -13.72 16.21
C ILE A 288 5.92 -14.98 16.57
N LEU A 289 7.23 -14.94 16.41
CA LEU A 289 8.16 -16.03 16.66
C LEU A 289 9.08 -15.69 17.85
N GLY A 290 9.69 -16.72 18.44
CA GLY A 290 10.59 -16.54 19.59
C GLY A 290 11.88 -15.80 19.26
N GLY A 291 12.43 -15.08 20.23
CA GLY A 291 13.69 -14.34 20.15
C GLY A 291 14.95 -15.20 20.24
N GLY A 292 15.07 -16.31 19.52
CA GLY A 292 16.43 -16.87 19.31
C GLY A 292 17.18 -17.42 20.54
N GLU A 293 16.53 -17.74 21.67
CA GLU A 293 17.17 -18.15 22.95
C GLU A 293 17.87 -17.01 23.73
N GLY A 294 17.33 -15.79 23.68
CA GLY A 294 17.55 -14.73 24.67
C GLY A 294 18.81 -13.89 24.49
N PHE A 295 19.28 -13.71 23.25
CA PHE A 295 20.37 -12.80 22.79
C PHE A 295 21.57 -12.58 23.72
N THR A 296 21.86 -13.54 24.61
CA THR A 296 22.70 -13.37 25.80
C THR A 296 24.19 -13.20 25.49
N THR A 297 24.56 -13.19 24.21
CA THR A 297 25.94 -12.99 23.76
C THR A 297 26.17 -11.80 22.83
N GLY A 298 25.12 -11.10 22.36
CA GLY A 298 25.23 -10.13 21.26
C GLY A 298 24.94 -8.66 21.58
N GLY A 299 24.17 -8.38 22.64
CA GLY A 299 23.73 -7.00 22.93
C GLY A 299 22.67 -6.48 21.95
N SER A 300 21.89 -7.37 21.34
CA SER A 300 20.74 -7.01 20.51
C SER A 300 19.60 -6.46 21.36
N GLU A 301 18.88 -5.47 20.84
CA GLU A 301 17.76 -4.79 21.52
C GLU A 301 16.37 -5.32 21.12
N TRP A 302 16.29 -6.12 20.05
CA TRP A 302 15.05 -6.76 19.64
C TRP A 302 14.75 -7.99 20.51
N PHE A 303 13.47 -8.29 20.75
CA PHE A 303 13.01 -9.35 21.66
C PHE A 303 12.28 -10.48 20.95
N ALA A 304 11.83 -10.25 19.72
CA ALA A 304 11.13 -11.24 18.92
C ALA A 304 11.50 -11.10 17.46
N THR A 305 11.16 -12.12 16.70
CA THR A 305 11.13 -12.07 15.23
C THR A 305 9.71 -12.33 14.80
N SER A 306 9.33 -11.85 13.63
CA SER A 306 8.11 -12.30 13.00
C SER A 306 8.33 -12.65 11.53
N ASP A 307 7.29 -13.24 10.96
CA ASP A 307 7.17 -13.57 9.54
C ASP A 307 5.80 -13.03 9.14
N PHE A 308 5.81 -12.02 8.27
CA PHE A 308 4.62 -11.37 7.74
C PHE A 308 4.52 -11.55 6.24
N ASP A 309 3.31 -11.89 5.82
CA ASP A 309 2.87 -11.91 4.45
C ASP A 309 1.87 -10.78 4.27
N PHE A 310 2.08 -9.91 3.29
CA PHE A 310 1.11 -8.87 2.96
C PHE A 310 0.76 -8.85 1.48
N THR A 311 -0.43 -8.34 1.20
CA THR A 311 -0.95 -8.29 -0.17
C THR A 311 -1.36 -6.89 -0.56
N LYS A 312 -1.08 -6.52 -1.81
CA LYS A 312 -1.51 -5.27 -2.43
C LYS A 312 -2.03 -5.52 -3.83
N GLN A 313 -2.98 -4.70 -4.28
CA GLN A 313 -3.58 -4.83 -5.60
C GLN A 313 -3.17 -3.66 -6.51
N ALA A 314 -2.45 -3.95 -7.58
CA ALA A 314 -2.08 -2.95 -8.58
C ALA A 314 -3.06 -2.96 -9.75
N ILE A 315 -3.39 -1.77 -10.27
CA ILE A 315 -4.11 -1.63 -11.53
C ILE A 315 -3.15 -1.99 -12.66
N PRO A 316 -3.53 -2.89 -13.58
CA PRO A 316 -2.71 -3.21 -14.75
C PRO A 316 -2.36 -1.94 -15.52
N GLU A 317 -1.06 -1.72 -15.78
CA GLU A 317 -0.62 -0.52 -16.47
C GLU A 317 -1.32 -0.37 -17.83
N PRO A 318 -1.75 0.85 -18.21
CA PRO A 318 -2.38 1.10 -19.50
C PRO A 318 -1.56 0.61 -20.69
N ALA A 319 -0.23 0.57 -20.57
CA ALA A 319 0.67 0.06 -21.59
C ALA A 319 0.47 -1.43 -21.87
N SER A 320 0.21 -2.25 -20.85
CA SER A 320 -0.05 -3.69 -21.01
C SER A 320 -1.35 -3.93 -21.81
N VAL A 321 -2.40 -3.17 -21.50
CA VAL A 321 -3.68 -3.18 -22.23
C VAL A 321 -3.50 -2.66 -23.65
N ALA A 322 -2.71 -1.61 -23.84
CA ALA A 322 -2.41 -1.07 -25.16
C ALA A 322 -1.61 -2.06 -26.02
N LEU A 323 -0.60 -2.74 -25.45
CA LEU A 323 0.18 -3.77 -26.15
C LEU A 323 -0.67 -4.98 -26.50
N LEU A 324 -1.58 -5.41 -25.61
CA LEU A 324 -2.55 -6.44 -25.92
C LEU A 324 -3.46 -6.02 -27.08
N ALA A 325 -3.98 -4.79 -27.05
CA ALA A 325 -4.82 -4.25 -28.11
C ALA A 325 -4.07 -4.16 -29.46
N VAL A 326 -2.81 -3.71 -29.45
CA VAL A 326 -1.94 -3.67 -30.63
C VAL A 326 -1.64 -5.08 -31.14
N GLY A 327 -1.38 -6.03 -30.24
CA GLY A 327 -1.20 -7.44 -30.56
C GLY A 327 -2.43 -8.05 -31.24
N LEU A 328 -3.63 -7.81 -30.69
CA LEU A 328 -4.91 -8.24 -31.27
C LEU A 328 -5.17 -7.60 -32.64
N LEU A 329 -4.86 -6.31 -32.81
CA LEU A 329 -4.90 -5.63 -34.10
C LEU A 329 -3.95 -6.25 -35.11
N GLY A 330 -2.73 -6.61 -34.70
CA GLY A 330 -1.74 -7.30 -35.52
C GLY A 330 -2.23 -8.68 -35.98
N VAL A 331 -2.80 -9.47 -35.07
CA VAL A 331 -3.40 -10.77 -35.39
C VAL A 331 -4.56 -10.59 -36.38
N GLY A 332 -5.46 -9.64 -36.14
CA GLY A 332 -6.59 -9.34 -37.04
C GLY A 332 -6.13 -8.93 -38.44
N ALA A 333 -5.11 -8.08 -38.54
CA ALA A 333 -4.52 -7.68 -39.82
C ALA A 333 -3.88 -8.87 -40.55
N SER A 334 -3.19 -9.76 -39.82
CA SER A 334 -2.56 -10.95 -40.39
C SER A 334 -3.59 -11.93 -40.97
N LEU A 335 -4.72 -12.13 -40.26
CA LEU A 335 -5.81 -13.02 -40.70
C LEU A 335 -6.50 -12.49 -41.95
N ARG A 336 -6.68 -11.16 -42.04
CA ARG A 336 -7.23 -10.52 -43.25
C ARG A 336 -6.37 -10.80 -44.48
N ARG A 337 -5.04 -10.68 -44.34
CA ARG A 337 -4.10 -10.91 -45.46
C ARG A 337 -4.10 -12.36 -45.96
N ARG A 338 -4.43 -13.34 -45.13
CA ARG A 338 -4.52 -14.75 -45.55
C ARG A 338 -5.80 -15.09 -46.32
N ARG A 339 -6.85 -14.28 -46.19
CA ARG A 339 -8.15 -14.51 -46.87
C ARG A 339 -8.26 -13.81 -48.22
N SER A 340 -7.40 -12.81 -48.46
CA SER A 340 -7.29 -12.06 -49.72
C SER A 340 -6.11 -12.55 -50.54
#